data_AF-A0A8H8C458-F1
#
_entry.id   AF-A0A8H8C458-F1
#
_cell.length_a   1.000
_cell.length_b   1.000
_cell.length_c   1.000
_cell.angle_alpha   90.00
_cell.angle_beta   90.00
_cell.angle_gamma   90.00
#
_symmetry.space_group_name_H-M   'P 1'
#
loop_
_entity.id
_entity.type
_entity.pdbx_description
1 polymer ?
#
loop_
_entity_poly.entity_id
_entity_poly.type
_entity_poly.pdbx_seq_one_letter_code
_entity_poly.pdbx_strand_id
1 'polypeptide(L)'
;GLRLHTDRRIGDVEAVPLFYQKTNESVARGYSIGTFNATLATLLQPLSDGVFGTRFKDFLSDTDLVINVGTATDRKGCSNDRRNDTKLSCRSRFFIPGGIEQFAPHLLVDDRFSGLDDVQPVLAKNLSGYQLEFQESGSVVFDQQKDCIRQGYNLGAYELCLKDVGPYQMATRMTPCPKPLAASMACMSNTTWPLDKGWGTTLSTYSRHADVTYNGLNGTILAHKFLNDTLTPVNIAASELLQVFKVLFSPADRNGTYGRFLTRLGIVDNKPVEPLTIWQYFEGLAELSQTDKRVDRRAMLGLQSLLAIPIYHCQAKDFIELRQLLLAQVDNSPIFETLGRDIVNLFPVVEPDTDIYPAVMRYTLEVGHGSLIAYIVLAGVTLSLCLVANATASITDVGKAFRHMGAFPLLTQICDCEILYGNGRRVPLGHFCEMKAGQRLSKASHMHSKLAGGEAQVTPAGPRRSVNRIEEQVLEVRP
;
A
#
# COMPACT_ATOMS: atom_id res chain seq x y z
N GLY A 1 9.04 -1.28 -8.38
CA GLY A 1 8.33 -0.50 -7.35
C GLY A 1 9.30 0.34 -6.56
N LEU A 2 9.51 1.58 -6.98
CA LEU A 2 10.22 2.58 -6.17
C LEU A 2 9.22 3.15 -5.17
N ARG A 3 9.18 2.62 -3.95
CA ARG A 3 8.73 3.44 -2.81
C ARG A 3 9.77 4.53 -2.66
N LEU A 4 9.45 5.74 -3.12
CA LEU A 4 10.08 6.95 -2.62
C LEU A 4 9.69 7.08 -1.14
N HIS A 5 10.33 6.29 -0.27
CA HIS A 5 10.61 6.75 1.08
C HIS A 5 11.68 7.84 0.95
N THR A 6 11.29 9.00 0.41
CA THR A 6 12.00 10.24 0.67
C THR A 6 11.70 10.62 2.11
N ASP A 7 12.30 9.87 3.04
CA ASP A 7 12.38 10.23 4.46
C ASP A 7 13.44 11.33 4.65
N ARG A 8 13.44 12.29 3.72
CA ARG A 8 14.20 13.52 3.78
C ARG A 8 13.19 14.59 4.18
N ARG A 9 12.83 14.57 5.47
CA ARG A 9 11.97 15.59 6.09
C ARG A 9 12.66 16.94 5.99
N ILE A 10 12.42 17.65 4.90
CA ILE A 10 12.65 19.09 4.82
C ILE A 10 11.33 19.71 5.32
N GLY A 11 11.14 19.71 6.64
CA GLY A 11 9.91 20.14 7.30
C GLY A 11 8.85 19.04 7.44
N ASP A 12 7.94 19.20 8.42
CA ASP A 12 6.71 18.41 8.56
C ASP A 12 5.69 18.87 7.50
N VAL A 13 5.98 18.69 6.21
CA VAL A 13 4.96 18.86 5.16
C VAL A 13 4.96 17.57 4.35
N GLU A 14 3.87 16.82 4.43
CA GLU A 14 3.71 15.55 3.74
C GLU A 14 2.59 15.66 2.71
N ALA A 15 2.89 15.33 1.45
CA ALA A 15 1.86 15.18 0.43
C ALA A 15 1.27 13.78 0.53
N VAL A 16 0.06 13.69 1.10
CA VAL A 16 -0.64 12.43 1.30
C VAL A 16 -1.64 12.23 0.14
N PRO A 17 -1.58 11.09 -0.59
CA PRO A 17 -2.57 10.79 -1.60
C PRO A 17 -3.90 10.39 -0.93
N LEU A 18 -4.98 11.06 -1.30
CA LEU A 18 -6.35 10.73 -0.94
C LEU A 18 -7.10 10.24 -2.17
N PHE A 19 -7.95 9.25 -1.97
CA PHE A 19 -8.72 8.63 -3.03
C PHE A 19 -10.21 8.91 -2.83
N TYR A 20 -10.84 9.47 -3.85
CA TYR A 20 -12.25 9.86 -3.83
C TYR A 20 -13.01 9.04 -4.86
N GLN A 21 -14.17 8.54 -4.46
CA GLN A 21 -15.13 7.91 -5.37
C GLN A 21 -15.55 8.90 -6.47
N LYS A 22 -15.47 8.47 -7.73
CA LYS A 22 -15.81 9.29 -8.91
C LYS A 22 -17.31 9.33 -9.19
N THR A 23 -18.01 8.23 -8.95
CA THR A 23 -19.44 8.04 -9.25
C THR A 23 -20.18 7.50 -8.04
N ASN A 24 -21.41 7.94 -7.75
CA ASN A 24 -22.19 7.44 -6.61
C ASN A 24 -22.70 6.01 -6.79
N GLU A 25 -22.83 5.55 -8.03
CA GLU A 25 -23.27 4.20 -8.36
C GLU A 25 -22.08 3.25 -8.48
N SER A 26 -22.26 2.03 -7.95
CA SER A 26 -21.29 0.95 -8.09
C SER A 26 -21.22 0.52 -9.53
N VAL A 27 -20.01 0.45 -10.07
CA VAL A 27 -19.79 0.07 -11.46
C VAL A 27 -19.78 -1.44 -11.60
N ALA A 28 -19.23 -2.14 -10.61
CA ALA A 28 -19.19 -3.59 -10.54
C ALA A 28 -19.39 -4.05 -9.08
N ARG A 29 -19.60 -5.36 -8.91
CA ARG A 29 -19.56 -6.02 -7.61
C ARG A 29 -18.49 -7.11 -7.63
N GLY A 30 -17.70 -7.18 -6.57
CA GLY A 30 -16.64 -8.17 -6.35
C GLY A 30 -16.92 -9.03 -5.13
N TYR A 31 -15.92 -9.84 -4.77
CA TYR A 31 -15.99 -10.76 -3.63
C TYR A 31 -15.04 -10.36 -2.50
N SER A 32 -15.59 -10.18 -1.30
CA SER A 32 -14.81 -10.01 -0.09
C SER A 32 -14.16 -11.31 0.37
N ILE A 33 -13.24 -11.25 1.32
CA ILE A 33 -12.73 -12.47 1.97
C ILE A 33 -13.86 -13.21 2.68
N GLY A 34 -14.03 -14.47 2.28
CA GLY A 34 -15.04 -15.37 2.82
C GLY A 34 -14.54 -16.14 4.03
N THR A 35 -15.43 -16.97 4.59
CA THR A 35 -15.10 -17.88 5.69
C THR A 35 -14.08 -18.94 5.24
N PHE A 36 -13.05 -19.16 6.06
CA PHE A 36 -12.10 -20.26 5.86
C PHE A 36 -12.83 -21.60 5.82
N ASN A 37 -12.49 -22.44 4.86
CA ASN A 37 -13.03 -23.78 4.73
C ASN A 37 -11.94 -24.78 4.34
N ALA A 38 -11.57 -25.65 5.29
CA ALA A 38 -10.54 -26.65 5.10
C ALA A 38 -10.84 -27.66 3.98
N THR A 39 -12.12 -27.91 3.64
CA THR A 39 -12.47 -28.86 2.58
C THR A 39 -12.04 -28.38 1.20
N LEU A 40 -11.87 -27.06 1.00
CA LEU A 40 -11.43 -26.48 -0.27
C LEU A 40 -9.95 -26.76 -0.56
N ALA A 41 -9.18 -27.22 0.42
CA ALA A 41 -7.79 -27.62 0.22
C ALA A 41 -7.63 -28.72 -0.83
N THR A 42 -8.62 -29.60 -1.01
CA THR A 42 -8.56 -30.64 -2.05
C THR A 42 -8.57 -30.06 -3.46
N LEU A 43 -9.17 -28.88 -3.64
CA LEU A 43 -9.22 -28.18 -4.92
C LEU A 43 -7.93 -27.39 -5.18
N LEU A 44 -7.27 -26.90 -4.13
CA LEU A 44 -5.96 -26.25 -4.24
C LEU A 44 -4.80 -27.22 -4.40
N GLN A 45 -4.97 -28.49 -4.00
CA GLN A 45 -3.90 -29.49 -3.98
C GLN A 45 -3.07 -29.54 -5.27
N PRO A 46 -3.64 -29.52 -6.50
CA PRO A 46 -2.83 -29.58 -7.72
C PRO A 46 -2.11 -28.28 -8.04
N LEU A 47 -2.52 -27.19 -7.40
CA LEU A 47 -1.98 -25.85 -7.57
C LEU A 47 -1.03 -25.47 -6.42
N SER A 48 -0.78 -26.38 -5.46
CA SER A 48 -0.01 -26.06 -4.26
C SER A 48 1.40 -25.54 -4.59
N ASP A 49 2.08 -26.13 -5.58
CA ASP A 49 3.39 -25.65 -6.02
C ASP A 49 3.32 -24.23 -6.61
N GLY A 50 2.24 -23.87 -7.28
CA GLY A 50 2.03 -22.51 -7.81
C GLY A 50 1.68 -21.49 -6.72
N VAL A 51 0.78 -21.88 -5.82
CA VAL A 51 0.29 -21.04 -4.71
C VAL A 51 1.41 -20.69 -3.73
N PHE A 52 2.27 -21.65 -3.41
CA PHE A 52 3.36 -21.44 -2.45
C PHE A 52 4.69 -21.09 -3.14
N GLY A 53 5.02 -21.75 -4.26
CA GLY A 53 6.37 -21.74 -4.82
C GLY A 53 6.82 -20.42 -5.43
N THR A 54 5.91 -19.48 -5.70
CA THR A 54 6.31 -18.17 -6.22
C THR A 54 6.79 -17.22 -5.13
N ARG A 55 6.17 -17.22 -3.93
CA ARG A 55 6.38 -16.19 -2.90
C ARG A 55 6.04 -16.58 -1.46
N PHE A 56 6.03 -17.87 -1.07
CA PHE A 56 5.49 -18.22 0.26
C PHE A 56 6.14 -17.42 1.42
N LYS A 57 7.45 -17.19 1.38
CA LYS A 57 8.18 -16.43 2.41
C LYS A 57 7.81 -14.94 2.45
N ASP A 58 7.39 -14.39 1.31
CA ASP A 58 7.16 -12.96 1.12
C ASP A 58 5.68 -12.60 1.15
N PHE A 59 4.76 -13.56 1.26
CA PHE A 59 3.31 -13.33 1.22
C PHE A 59 2.84 -12.21 2.17
N LEU A 60 3.23 -12.23 3.45
CA LEU A 60 2.86 -11.16 4.41
C LEU A 60 3.63 -9.84 4.21
N SER A 61 4.67 -9.85 3.38
CA SER A 61 5.40 -8.65 2.97
C SER A 61 4.92 -8.10 1.63
N ASP A 62 4.04 -8.82 0.93
CA ASP A 62 3.53 -8.42 -0.37
C ASP A 62 2.50 -7.31 -0.17
N THR A 63 2.87 -6.10 -0.57
CA THR A 63 2.03 -4.90 -0.43
C THR A 63 0.85 -4.89 -1.39
N ASP A 64 0.83 -5.82 -2.35
CA ASP A 64 -0.28 -5.97 -3.28
C ASP A 64 -1.46 -6.72 -2.64
N LEU A 65 -1.19 -7.53 -1.61
CA LEU A 65 -2.19 -8.38 -0.95
C LEU A 65 -2.38 -8.05 0.53
N VAL A 66 -1.34 -7.52 1.18
CA VAL A 66 -1.27 -7.43 2.64
C VAL A 66 -0.94 -6.02 3.11
N ILE A 67 -1.70 -5.56 4.10
CA ILE A 67 -1.51 -4.29 4.80
C ILE A 67 -0.93 -4.57 6.18
N ASN A 68 0.24 -4.02 6.50
CA ASN A 68 0.79 -4.08 7.86
C ASN A 68 0.09 -3.05 8.75
N VAL A 69 -0.75 -3.52 9.66
CA VAL A 69 -1.51 -2.70 10.63
C VAL A 69 -0.85 -2.65 12.02
N GLY A 70 0.39 -3.12 12.13
CA GLY A 70 1.15 -3.10 13.37
C GLY A 70 1.47 -1.67 13.83
N THR A 71 1.29 -1.42 15.13
CA THR A 71 1.56 -0.13 15.79
C THR A 71 3.07 0.12 15.93
N ALA A 72 3.47 1.36 16.24
CA ALA A 72 4.87 1.67 16.55
C ALA A 72 5.42 0.85 17.74
N THR A 73 4.57 0.54 18.73
CA THR A 73 4.91 -0.33 19.86
C THR A 73 5.16 -1.78 19.44
N ASP A 74 4.33 -2.32 18.54
CA ASP A 74 4.51 -3.67 17.98
C ASP A 74 5.86 -3.75 17.22
N ARG A 75 6.16 -2.72 16.40
CA ARG A 75 7.42 -2.64 15.63
C ARG A 75 8.65 -2.53 16.52
N LYS A 76 8.56 -1.81 17.65
CA LYS A 76 9.64 -1.69 18.63
C LYS A 76 9.98 -3.04 19.27
N GLY A 77 8.96 -3.84 19.65
CA GLY A 77 9.18 -5.19 20.18
C GLY A 77 9.85 -6.13 19.19
N CYS A 78 9.69 -5.89 17.89
CA CYS A 78 10.36 -6.65 16.85
C CYS A 78 11.71 -6.04 16.40
N SER A 79 12.12 -4.88 16.90
CA SER A 79 13.38 -4.23 16.49
C SER A 79 14.58 -5.00 17.02
N ASN A 80 15.57 -5.20 16.16
CA ASN A 80 16.82 -5.90 16.50
C ASN A 80 17.86 -4.96 17.17
N ASP A 81 17.42 -3.80 17.67
CA ASP A 81 18.31 -2.85 18.32
C ASP A 81 18.79 -3.42 19.66
N ARG A 82 19.99 -4.04 19.61
CA ARG A 82 20.75 -4.65 20.71
C ARG A 82 20.90 -3.80 21.97
N ARG A 83 20.53 -2.52 21.96
CA ARG A 83 20.77 -1.60 23.07
C ARG A 83 19.72 -1.62 24.15
N ASN A 84 18.51 -2.11 23.88
CA ASN A 84 17.48 -2.20 24.90
C ASN A 84 16.95 -3.63 24.96
N ASP A 85 17.33 -4.31 26.04
CA ASP A 85 16.87 -5.63 26.49
C ASP A 85 15.39 -5.57 26.92
N THR A 86 14.54 -4.98 26.09
CA THR A 86 13.12 -4.90 26.37
C THR A 86 12.55 -6.30 26.23
N LYS A 87 12.09 -6.87 27.36
CA LYS A 87 11.30 -8.11 27.46
C LYS A 87 9.96 -8.08 26.70
N LEU A 88 9.81 -7.20 25.72
CA LEU A 88 8.62 -7.03 24.91
C LEU A 88 8.62 -8.09 23.82
N SER A 89 7.62 -8.99 23.87
CA SER A 89 7.40 -9.99 22.84
C SER A 89 7.10 -9.32 21.49
N CYS A 90 7.73 -9.79 20.42
CA CYS A 90 7.46 -9.27 19.08
C CYS A 90 6.03 -9.65 18.65
N ARG A 91 5.22 -8.64 18.34
CA ARG A 91 3.87 -8.78 17.80
C ARG A 91 3.83 -8.21 16.40
N SER A 92 3.22 -8.92 15.47
CA SER A 92 3.01 -8.47 14.08
C SER A 92 1.53 -8.60 13.74
N ARG A 93 0.99 -7.61 13.03
CA ARG A 93 -0.44 -7.56 12.68
C ARG A 93 -0.58 -7.22 11.21
N PHE A 94 -1.30 -8.06 10.49
CA PHE A 94 -1.48 -7.94 9.05
C PHE A 94 -2.96 -7.97 8.75
N PHE A 95 -3.44 -7.07 7.91
CA PHE A 95 -4.78 -7.10 7.38
C PHE A 95 -4.73 -7.49 5.90
N ILE A 96 -5.54 -8.48 5.54
CA ILE A 96 -5.61 -9.07 4.21
C ILE A 96 -7.04 -8.83 3.73
N PRO A 97 -7.29 -7.84 2.85
CA PRO A 97 -8.64 -7.49 2.40
C PRO A 97 -9.19 -8.38 1.27
N GLY A 98 -8.34 -9.22 0.66
CA GLY A 98 -8.61 -9.80 -0.66
C GLY A 98 -7.94 -8.96 -1.74
N GLY A 99 -7.49 -9.58 -2.83
CA GLY A 99 -6.81 -8.88 -3.91
C GLY A 99 -7.75 -8.42 -5.01
N ILE A 100 -7.20 -7.63 -5.94
CA ILE A 100 -7.93 -7.08 -7.09
C ILE A 100 -8.49 -8.17 -8.00
N GLU A 101 -7.89 -9.36 -8.00
CA GLU A 101 -8.29 -10.50 -8.81
C GLU A 101 -9.77 -10.85 -8.61
N GLN A 102 -10.34 -10.55 -7.44
CA GLN A 102 -11.73 -10.84 -7.10
C GLN A 102 -12.77 -10.00 -7.89
N PHE A 103 -12.31 -9.00 -8.65
CA PHE A 103 -13.16 -8.17 -9.51
C PHE A 103 -12.45 -7.67 -10.77
N ALA A 104 -11.20 -8.08 -11.01
CA ALA A 104 -10.41 -7.68 -12.16
C ALA A 104 -11.09 -7.94 -13.52
N PRO A 105 -11.80 -9.08 -13.75
CA PRO A 105 -12.49 -9.29 -15.02
C PRO A 105 -13.52 -8.21 -15.33
N HIS A 106 -14.21 -7.68 -14.31
CA HIS A 106 -15.18 -6.60 -14.49
C HIS A 106 -14.53 -5.27 -14.84
N LEU A 107 -13.30 -5.03 -14.37
CA LEU A 107 -12.53 -3.82 -14.70
C LEU A 107 -12.14 -3.76 -16.18
N LEU A 108 -11.95 -4.92 -16.81
CA LEU A 108 -11.54 -5.02 -18.22
C LEU A 108 -12.70 -4.86 -19.20
N VAL A 109 -13.93 -5.13 -18.76
CA VAL A 109 -15.12 -5.15 -19.63
C VAL A 109 -15.93 -3.85 -19.54
N ASP A 110 -15.90 -3.16 -18.42
CA ASP A 110 -16.72 -1.95 -18.22
C ASP A 110 -15.99 -0.68 -18.68
N ASP A 111 -16.58 0.00 -19.67
CA ASP A 111 -16.01 1.20 -20.28
C ASP A 111 -15.80 2.37 -19.29
N ARG A 112 -16.48 2.34 -18.14
CA ARG A 112 -16.30 3.34 -17.07
C ARG A 112 -14.91 3.24 -16.42
N PHE A 113 -14.23 2.10 -16.54
CA PHE A 113 -12.83 1.91 -16.14
C PHE A 113 -11.83 2.10 -17.30
N SER A 114 -12.28 2.02 -18.56
CA SER A 114 -11.41 2.04 -19.77
C SER A 114 -11.08 3.44 -20.32
N GLY A 115 -11.45 4.51 -19.60
CA GLY A 115 -11.16 5.89 -20.00
C GLY A 115 -9.68 6.14 -20.29
N LEU A 116 -9.40 6.52 -21.55
CA LEU A 116 -8.13 6.39 -22.29
C LEU A 116 -6.85 7.04 -21.73
N ASP A 117 -6.89 7.90 -20.71
CA ASP A 117 -5.72 8.72 -20.36
C ASP A 117 -5.20 8.59 -18.93
N ASP A 118 -5.85 7.84 -18.03
CA ASP A 118 -5.34 7.67 -16.65
C ASP A 118 -5.56 6.25 -16.11
N VAL A 119 -4.51 5.72 -15.48
CA VAL A 119 -4.57 4.54 -14.60
C VAL A 119 -5.48 4.88 -13.43
N GLN A 120 -6.77 4.54 -13.53
CA GLN A 120 -7.73 4.90 -12.50
C GLN A 120 -7.57 3.98 -11.29
N PRO A 121 -7.34 4.54 -10.08
CA PRO A 121 -7.51 3.80 -8.85
C PRO A 121 -8.93 3.23 -8.75
N VAL A 122 -9.06 2.06 -8.13
CA VAL A 122 -10.33 1.38 -7.93
C VAL A 122 -10.60 1.29 -6.45
N LEU A 123 -11.76 1.76 -6.01
CA LEU A 123 -12.19 1.73 -4.62
C LEU A 123 -13.18 0.59 -4.40
N ALA A 124 -12.80 -0.38 -3.59
CA ALA A 124 -13.68 -1.39 -3.04
C ALA A 124 -14.21 -0.92 -1.68
N LYS A 125 -15.53 -0.87 -1.51
CA LYS A 125 -16.15 -0.42 -0.25
C LYS A 125 -16.65 -1.58 0.58
N ASN A 126 -16.59 -1.41 1.90
CA ASN A 126 -17.08 -2.38 2.87
C ASN A 126 -16.56 -3.81 2.62
N LEU A 127 -15.29 -3.89 2.23
CA LEU A 127 -14.62 -5.15 1.91
C LEU A 127 -14.24 -5.85 3.21
N SER A 128 -14.80 -7.04 3.44
CA SER A 128 -14.39 -7.94 4.53
C SER A 128 -13.00 -8.52 4.25
N GLY A 129 -12.15 -8.52 5.27
CA GLY A 129 -10.79 -9.07 5.26
C GLY A 129 -10.43 -9.77 6.56
N TYR A 130 -9.35 -10.56 6.54
CA TYR A 130 -8.77 -11.13 7.76
C TYR A 130 -7.69 -10.23 8.33
N GLN A 131 -7.78 -9.92 9.62
CA GLN A 131 -6.66 -9.42 10.40
C GLN A 131 -6.00 -10.60 11.13
N LEU A 132 -4.77 -10.92 10.73
CA LEU A 132 -3.94 -11.95 11.33
C LEU A 132 -2.98 -11.28 12.32
N GLU A 133 -3.05 -11.69 13.58
CA GLU A 133 -2.17 -11.21 14.62
C GLU A 133 -1.25 -12.32 15.09
N PHE A 134 0.04 -12.10 14.91
CA PHE A 134 1.08 -13.02 15.29
C PHE A 134 1.86 -12.50 16.49
N GLN A 135 2.18 -13.39 17.41
CA GLN A 135 3.02 -13.10 18.55
C GLN A 135 3.97 -14.27 18.80
N GLU A 136 5.24 -13.98 19.07
CA GLU A 136 6.23 -15.01 19.42
C GLU A 136 5.70 -15.93 20.52
N SER A 137 5.67 -17.24 20.25
CA SER A 137 5.08 -18.20 21.19
C SER A 137 6.04 -18.47 22.35
N GLY A 138 5.50 -18.55 23.57
CA GLY A 138 6.22 -19.14 24.69
C GLY A 138 6.43 -20.65 24.51
N SER A 139 6.89 -21.33 25.57
CA SER A 139 7.07 -22.79 25.56
C SER A 139 5.73 -23.53 25.57
N VAL A 140 5.18 -23.79 24.39
CA VAL A 140 3.98 -24.62 24.21
C VAL A 140 4.38 -26.08 24.00
N VAL A 141 3.71 -27.00 24.71
CA VAL A 141 3.90 -28.44 24.54
C VAL A 141 2.88 -28.98 23.54
N PHE A 142 3.38 -29.60 22.47
CA PHE A 142 2.59 -30.21 21.40
C PHE A 142 2.52 -31.73 21.57
N ASP A 143 1.34 -32.31 21.35
CA ASP A 143 1.16 -33.75 21.19
C ASP A 143 1.60 -34.15 19.79
N GLN A 144 2.70 -34.89 19.70
CA GLN A 144 3.33 -35.28 18.43
C GLN A 144 2.41 -36.07 17.49
N GLN A 145 1.38 -36.76 18.00
CA GLN A 145 0.48 -37.55 17.18
C GLN A 145 -0.75 -36.76 16.71
N LYS A 146 -1.19 -35.80 17.50
CA LYS A 146 -2.44 -35.06 17.25
C LYS A 146 -2.20 -33.67 16.67
N ASP A 147 -1.18 -32.99 17.18
CA ASP A 147 -0.92 -31.59 16.92
C ASP A 147 0.09 -31.41 15.77
N CYS A 148 0.80 -32.45 15.34
CA CYS A 148 1.91 -32.35 14.40
C CYS A 148 1.71 -33.17 13.13
N ILE A 149 2.22 -32.65 12.01
CA ILE A 149 2.38 -33.37 10.74
C ILE A 149 3.81 -33.23 10.23
N ARG A 150 4.27 -34.28 9.54
CA ARG A 150 5.54 -34.26 8.83
C ARG A 150 5.30 -34.16 7.32
N GLN A 151 5.91 -33.17 6.69
CA GLN A 151 5.77 -32.90 5.26
C GLN A 151 7.14 -32.87 4.58
N GLY A 152 7.20 -33.37 3.35
CA GLY A 152 8.44 -33.45 2.57
C GLY A 152 8.85 -34.86 2.21
N TYR A 153 10.15 -35.04 2.01
CA TYR A 153 10.78 -36.22 1.43
C TYR A 153 11.92 -36.71 2.32
N ASN A 154 12.43 -37.90 2.03
CA ASN A 154 13.56 -38.48 2.75
C ASN A 154 14.81 -37.57 2.75
N LEU A 155 15.02 -36.85 1.65
CA LEU A 155 16.14 -35.92 1.46
C LEU A 155 15.90 -34.50 2.01
N GLY A 156 14.69 -34.21 2.52
CA GLY A 156 14.35 -32.89 3.05
C GLY A 156 12.88 -32.82 3.46
N ALA A 157 12.63 -32.55 4.74
CA ALA A 157 11.30 -32.52 5.33
C ALA A 157 11.23 -31.53 6.49
N TYR A 158 10.03 -31.14 6.89
CA TYR A 158 9.79 -30.36 8.10
C TYR A 158 8.62 -30.95 8.89
N GLU A 159 8.61 -30.68 10.19
CA GLU A 159 7.47 -30.94 11.06
C GLU A 159 6.77 -29.62 11.35
N LEU A 160 5.48 -29.57 11.10
CA LEU A 160 4.61 -28.46 11.46
C LEU A 160 3.66 -28.94 12.55
N CYS A 161 3.69 -28.27 13.69
CA CYS A 161 2.78 -28.49 14.80
C CYS A 161 1.83 -27.29 14.94
N LEU A 162 0.54 -27.56 15.15
CA LEU A 162 -0.51 -26.59 15.40
C LEU A 162 -1.36 -27.06 16.58
N LYS A 163 -1.62 -26.17 17.53
CA LYS A 163 -2.43 -26.47 18.72
C LYS A 163 -3.26 -25.28 19.14
N ASP A 164 -4.53 -25.50 19.43
CA ASP A 164 -5.39 -24.47 20.01
C ASP A 164 -4.95 -24.20 21.45
N VAL A 165 -4.60 -22.94 21.75
CA VAL A 165 -4.17 -22.48 23.09
C VAL A 165 -5.17 -21.52 23.72
N GLY A 166 -6.21 -21.14 22.98
CA GLY A 166 -7.33 -20.31 23.43
C GLY A 166 -8.50 -20.38 22.43
N PRO A 167 -9.62 -19.71 22.70
CA PRO A 167 -10.85 -19.83 21.89
C PRO A 167 -10.70 -19.33 20.45
N TYR A 168 -9.72 -18.46 20.18
CA TYR A 168 -9.43 -17.89 18.84
C TYR A 168 -7.92 -17.73 18.64
N GLN A 169 -7.13 -18.58 19.29
CA GLN A 169 -5.68 -18.50 19.25
C GLN A 169 -5.09 -19.90 19.12
N MET A 170 -4.25 -20.07 18.11
CA MET A 170 -3.46 -21.28 17.92
C MET A 170 -1.99 -20.97 18.12
N ALA A 171 -1.26 -21.90 18.71
CA ALA A 171 0.19 -21.92 18.69
C ALA A 171 0.66 -22.79 17.53
N THR A 172 1.74 -22.37 16.88
CA THR A 172 2.43 -23.12 15.85
C THR A 172 3.88 -23.31 16.21
N ARG A 173 4.46 -24.42 15.77
CA ARG A 173 5.89 -24.66 15.78
C ARG A 173 6.29 -25.34 14.49
N MET A 174 7.37 -24.87 13.88
CA MET A 174 7.95 -25.52 12.71
C MET A 174 9.41 -25.88 12.97
N THR A 175 9.74 -27.13 12.72
CA THR A 175 11.10 -27.67 12.86
C THR A 175 11.52 -28.22 11.49
N PRO A 176 12.62 -27.73 10.87
CA PRO A 176 13.16 -28.34 9.65
C PRO A 176 14.02 -29.57 9.99
N CYS A 177 14.04 -30.56 9.11
CA CYS A 177 14.94 -31.71 9.21
C CYS A 177 16.41 -31.24 9.11
N PRO A 178 17.29 -31.63 10.05
CA PRO A 178 18.70 -31.28 10.00
C PRO A 178 19.44 -31.83 8.77
N LYS A 179 20.40 -31.05 8.25
CA LYS A 179 21.25 -31.40 7.09
C LYS A 179 21.90 -32.79 7.16
N PRO A 180 22.43 -33.27 8.30
CA PRO A 180 23.02 -34.62 8.37
C PRO A 180 22.01 -35.73 8.09
N LEU A 181 20.77 -35.58 8.56
CA LEU A 181 19.71 -36.54 8.30
C LEU A 181 19.21 -36.45 6.86
N ALA A 182 19.07 -35.24 6.32
CA ALA A 182 18.76 -35.01 4.91
C ALA A 182 19.80 -35.67 3.98
N ALA A 183 21.10 -35.51 4.25
CA ALA A 183 22.18 -36.13 3.49
C ALA A 183 22.14 -37.67 3.52
N SER A 184 21.68 -38.26 4.62
CA SER A 184 21.48 -39.70 4.76
C SER A 184 20.11 -40.20 4.28
N MET A 185 19.28 -39.33 3.68
CA MET A 185 17.91 -39.63 3.27
C MET A 185 17.02 -40.16 4.42
N ALA A 186 17.21 -39.64 5.64
CA ALA A 186 16.57 -40.15 6.86
C ALA A 186 15.52 -39.19 7.45
N CYS A 187 15.13 -38.12 6.75
CA CYS A 187 14.22 -37.12 7.31
C CYS A 187 12.82 -37.66 7.65
N MET A 188 12.28 -38.58 6.85
CA MET A 188 10.96 -39.15 7.12
C MET A 188 11.01 -40.37 8.04
N SER A 189 12.10 -41.14 8.04
CA SER A 189 12.22 -42.36 8.84
C SER A 189 12.68 -42.10 10.27
N ASN A 190 13.48 -41.05 10.51
CA ASN A 190 13.93 -40.69 11.83
C ASN A 190 12.86 -39.87 12.58
N THR A 191 12.58 -40.21 13.83
CA THR A 191 11.57 -39.55 14.68
C THR A 191 12.16 -38.67 15.78
N THR A 192 13.49 -38.53 15.88
CA THR A 192 14.14 -37.83 17.00
C THR A 192 14.34 -36.33 16.75
N TRP A 193 14.63 -35.92 15.52
CA TRP A 193 14.89 -34.52 15.16
C TRP A 193 13.70 -33.54 15.35
N PRO A 194 12.42 -33.95 15.29
CA PRO A 194 11.33 -33.00 15.53
C PRO A 194 11.20 -32.52 16.99
N LEU A 195 11.96 -33.14 17.90
CA LEU A 195 12.11 -32.71 19.28
C LEU A 195 13.04 -31.49 19.43
N ASP A 196 13.77 -31.12 18.38
CA ASP A 196 14.66 -29.96 18.39
C ASP A 196 13.89 -28.63 18.50
N LYS A 197 14.61 -27.57 18.90
CA LYS A 197 14.07 -26.21 18.95
C LYS A 197 13.80 -25.72 17.52
N GLY A 198 12.52 -25.66 17.16
CA GLY A 198 12.03 -24.98 15.97
C GLY A 198 11.66 -23.52 16.23
N TRP A 199 11.07 -22.87 15.22
CA TRP A 199 10.47 -21.54 15.35
C TRP A 199 9.00 -21.65 15.71
N GLY A 200 8.50 -20.78 16.59
CA GLY A 200 7.12 -20.84 17.05
C GLY A 200 6.47 -19.46 17.19
N THR A 201 5.23 -19.36 16.73
CA THR A 201 4.37 -18.17 16.88
C THR A 201 3.00 -18.61 17.37
N THR A 202 2.28 -17.70 17.98
CA THR A 202 0.84 -17.79 18.12
C THR A 202 0.19 -16.99 16.98
N LEU A 203 -1.01 -17.40 16.58
CA LEU A 203 -1.84 -16.75 15.58
C LEU A 203 -3.23 -16.54 16.20
N SER A 204 -3.71 -15.31 16.13
CA SER A 204 -5.11 -14.94 16.35
C SER A 204 -5.70 -14.38 15.08
N THR A 205 -6.91 -14.81 14.75
CA THR A 205 -7.59 -14.44 13.50
C THR A 205 -8.83 -13.62 13.81
N TYR A 206 -8.98 -12.49 13.13
CA TYR A 206 -10.15 -11.63 13.23
C TYR A 206 -10.66 -11.29 11.83
N SER A 207 -11.97 -11.07 11.70
CA SER A 207 -12.57 -10.44 10.53
C SER A 207 -12.75 -8.94 10.81
N ARG A 208 -12.49 -8.11 9.80
CA ARG A 208 -12.70 -6.67 9.82
C ARG A 208 -13.08 -6.16 8.44
N HIS A 209 -13.90 -5.11 8.40
CA HIS A 209 -14.31 -4.46 7.16
C HIS A 209 -13.49 -3.18 6.91
N ALA A 210 -13.12 -2.95 5.66
CA ALA A 210 -12.39 -1.76 5.24
C ALA A 210 -12.85 -1.29 3.85
N ASP A 211 -12.71 0.01 3.61
CA ASP A 211 -12.65 0.54 2.26
C ASP A 211 -11.20 0.44 1.78
N VAL A 212 -10.96 -0.18 0.63
CA VAL A 212 -9.61 -0.41 0.10
C VAL A 212 -9.52 0.13 -1.31
N THR A 213 -8.50 0.95 -1.55
CA THR A 213 -8.19 1.47 -2.88
C THR A 213 -7.04 0.71 -3.48
N TYR A 214 -7.24 0.16 -4.67
CA TYR A 214 -6.27 -0.57 -5.45
C TYR A 214 -5.82 0.25 -6.65
N ASN A 215 -4.61 -0.01 -7.12
CA ASN A 215 -4.17 0.42 -8.44
C ASN A 215 -4.83 -0.48 -9.49
N GLY A 216 -5.63 0.10 -10.39
CA GLY A 216 -6.37 -0.64 -11.41
C GLY A 216 -5.51 -1.45 -12.38
N LEU A 217 -4.21 -1.13 -12.54
CA LEU A 217 -3.33 -1.85 -13.47
C LEU A 217 -2.72 -3.12 -12.88
N ASN A 218 -2.28 -3.07 -11.63
CA ASN A 218 -1.44 -4.14 -11.04
C ASN A 218 -1.99 -4.66 -9.72
N GLY A 219 -3.09 -4.12 -9.20
CA GLY A 219 -3.69 -4.57 -7.95
C GLY A 219 -2.98 -4.13 -6.69
N THR A 220 -1.95 -3.29 -6.75
CA THR A 220 -1.28 -2.81 -5.53
C THR A 220 -2.26 -2.05 -4.66
N ILE A 221 -2.27 -2.34 -3.35
CA ILE A 221 -3.06 -1.57 -2.39
C ILE A 221 -2.43 -0.18 -2.23
N LEU A 222 -3.18 0.86 -2.61
CA LEU A 222 -2.77 2.26 -2.54
C LEU A 222 -3.17 2.91 -1.21
N ALA A 223 -4.38 2.62 -0.73
CA ALA A 223 -4.91 3.15 0.52
C ALA A 223 -5.92 2.20 1.14
N HIS A 224 -6.12 2.32 2.44
CA HIS A 224 -7.17 1.60 3.15
C HIS A 224 -7.74 2.47 4.26
N LYS A 225 -9.02 2.25 4.60
CA LYS A 225 -9.70 2.87 5.72
C LYS A 225 -10.61 1.84 6.39
N PHE A 226 -10.35 1.54 7.65
CA PHE A 226 -11.26 0.68 8.41
C PHE A 226 -12.57 1.42 8.69
N LEU A 227 -13.69 0.72 8.50
CA LEU A 227 -15.01 1.31 8.76
C LEU A 227 -15.25 1.45 10.27
N ASN A 228 -14.87 0.42 11.02
CA ASN A 228 -14.99 0.36 12.47
C ASN A 228 -13.67 -0.14 13.09
N ASP A 229 -13.44 0.21 14.37
CA ASP A 229 -12.33 -0.34 15.19
C ASP A 229 -12.62 -1.70 15.81
N THR A 230 -13.84 -2.21 15.62
CA THR A 230 -14.26 -3.51 16.12
C THR A 230 -13.61 -4.65 15.33
N LEU A 231 -12.95 -5.55 16.03
CA LEU A 231 -12.45 -6.82 15.51
C LEU A 231 -13.42 -7.94 15.89
N THR A 232 -13.88 -8.69 14.90
CA THR A 232 -14.73 -9.87 15.15
C THR A 232 -13.84 -11.11 15.16
N PRO A 233 -13.72 -11.84 16.27
CA PRO A 233 -12.88 -13.03 16.32
C PRO A 233 -13.41 -14.12 15.37
N VAL A 234 -12.51 -14.77 14.65
CA VAL A 234 -12.82 -15.87 13.73
C VAL A 234 -12.12 -17.11 14.25
N ASN A 235 -12.91 -18.16 14.49
CA ASN A 235 -12.37 -19.44 14.93
C ASN A 235 -11.88 -20.23 13.71
N ILE A 236 -10.58 -20.44 13.61
CA ILE A 236 -9.96 -21.41 12.71
C ILE A 236 -9.31 -22.44 13.63
N ALA A 237 -9.82 -23.67 13.65
CA ALA A 237 -9.27 -24.69 14.52
C ALA A 237 -7.88 -25.12 14.02
N ALA A 238 -6.93 -25.30 14.95
CA ALA A 238 -5.59 -25.78 14.62
C ALA A 238 -5.63 -27.10 13.84
N SER A 239 -6.53 -28.01 14.20
CA SER A 239 -6.71 -29.32 13.54
C SER A 239 -7.19 -29.19 12.09
N GLU A 240 -8.07 -28.22 11.79
CA GLU A 240 -8.56 -27.96 10.44
C GLU A 240 -7.44 -27.40 9.56
N LEU A 241 -6.69 -26.41 10.06
CA LEU A 241 -5.56 -25.84 9.32
C LEU A 241 -4.44 -26.89 9.10
N LEU A 242 -4.19 -27.75 10.10
CA LEU A 242 -3.24 -28.85 9.98
C LEU A 242 -3.69 -29.86 8.90
N GLN A 243 -4.98 -30.16 8.86
CA GLN A 243 -5.57 -31.01 7.82
C GLN A 243 -5.43 -30.39 6.42
N VAL A 244 -5.53 -29.07 6.29
CA VAL A 244 -5.28 -28.37 5.02
C VAL A 244 -3.86 -28.63 4.52
N PHE A 245 -2.83 -28.40 5.36
CA PHE A 245 -1.45 -28.69 4.97
C PHE A 245 -1.24 -30.17 4.62
N LYS A 246 -1.91 -31.07 5.34
CA LYS A 246 -1.90 -32.51 5.03
C LYS A 246 -2.44 -32.78 3.64
N VAL A 247 -3.57 -32.22 3.28
CA VAL A 247 -4.20 -32.40 1.96
C VAL A 247 -3.35 -31.76 0.86
N LEU A 248 -2.97 -30.49 1.03
CA LEU A 248 -2.23 -29.72 0.04
C LEU A 248 -0.93 -30.41 -0.39
N PHE A 249 -0.19 -31.00 0.56
CA PHE A 249 1.11 -31.61 0.30
C PHE A 249 1.09 -33.14 0.23
N SER A 250 -0.10 -33.75 0.31
CA SER A 250 -0.25 -35.18 0.01
C SER A 250 -0.20 -35.41 -1.51
N PRO A 251 0.22 -36.60 -1.97
CA PRO A 251 -0.03 -36.99 -3.34
C PRO A 251 -1.55 -37.01 -3.60
N ALA A 252 -1.97 -36.57 -4.79
CA ALA A 252 -3.37 -36.62 -5.17
C ALA A 252 -3.87 -38.07 -5.19
N ASP A 253 -5.07 -38.33 -4.63
CA ASP A 253 -5.68 -39.66 -4.72
C ASP A 253 -6.05 -39.95 -6.17
N ARG A 254 -5.29 -40.85 -6.82
CA ARG A 254 -5.52 -41.28 -8.20
C ARG A 254 -6.95 -41.79 -8.43
N ASN A 255 -7.57 -42.39 -7.41
CA ASN A 255 -8.85 -43.09 -7.56
C ASN A 255 -10.06 -42.16 -7.38
N GLY A 256 -9.89 -41.00 -6.74
CA GLY A 256 -10.94 -40.01 -6.52
C GLY A 256 -11.42 -39.31 -7.80
N THR A 257 -12.65 -38.77 -7.79
CA THR A 257 -13.26 -38.07 -8.94
C THR A 257 -12.34 -36.97 -9.50
N TYR A 258 -11.70 -36.22 -8.61
CA TYR A 258 -10.76 -35.16 -8.98
C TYR A 258 -9.41 -35.70 -9.49
N GLY A 259 -8.88 -36.77 -8.89
CA GLY A 259 -7.67 -37.43 -9.39
C GLY A 259 -7.83 -38.02 -10.79
N ARG A 260 -9.03 -38.55 -11.12
CA ARG A 260 -9.38 -38.99 -12.48
C ARG A 260 -9.42 -37.83 -13.47
N PHE A 261 -9.92 -36.67 -13.06
CA PHE A 261 -9.90 -35.45 -13.87
C PHE A 261 -8.47 -34.98 -14.16
N LEU A 262 -7.60 -34.89 -13.14
CA LEU A 262 -6.19 -34.52 -13.30
C LEU A 262 -5.43 -35.53 -14.17
N THR A 263 -5.75 -36.82 -14.04
CA THR A 263 -5.19 -37.88 -14.88
C THR A 263 -5.55 -37.68 -16.35
N ARG A 264 -6.78 -37.27 -16.67
CA ARG A 264 -7.21 -36.93 -18.04
C ARG A 264 -6.49 -35.70 -18.60
N LEU A 265 -6.05 -34.79 -17.74
CA LEU A 265 -5.22 -33.63 -18.11
C LEU A 265 -3.72 -33.97 -18.19
N GLY A 266 -3.31 -35.21 -17.92
CA GLY A 266 -1.91 -35.65 -17.94
C GLY A 266 -1.09 -35.27 -16.69
N ILE A 267 -1.74 -34.85 -15.61
CA ILE A 267 -1.11 -34.36 -14.37
C ILE A 267 -1.08 -35.48 -13.31
N VAL A 268 -0.53 -36.65 -13.66
CA VAL A 268 -0.56 -37.84 -12.78
C VAL A 268 0.60 -37.82 -11.78
N ASP A 269 0.33 -38.23 -10.54
CA ASP A 269 1.29 -38.51 -9.45
C ASP A 269 2.01 -37.37 -8.74
N ASN A 270 1.83 -36.12 -9.17
CA ASN A 270 2.58 -34.98 -8.66
C ASN A 270 2.37 -34.77 -7.16
N LYS A 271 3.21 -35.43 -6.35
CA LYS A 271 3.49 -34.98 -5.00
C LYS A 271 4.13 -33.59 -5.15
N PRO A 272 3.54 -32.55 -4.55
CA PRO A 272 4.06 -31.20 -4.62
C PRO A 272 5.53 -31.15 -4.23
N VAL A 273 6.35 -30.47 -5.03
CA VAL A 273 7.78 -30.25 -4.71
C VAL A 273 7.91 -29.23 -3.58
N GLU A 274 6.91 -28.38 -3.39
CA GLU A 274 6.95 -27.27 -2.45
C GLU A 274 7.44 -27.60 -1.03
N PRO A 275 7.06 -28.72 -0.39
CA PRO A 275 7.59 -29.06 0.93
C PRO A 275 9.12 -29.11 0.99
N LEU A 276 9.79 -29.44 -0.12
CA LEU A 276 11.24 -29.41 -0.23
C LEU A 276 11.76 -27.97 -0.28
N THR A 277 11.11 -27.08 -1.01
CA THR A 277 11.44 -25.64 -1.08
C THR A 277 11.28 -24.99 0.29
N ILE A 278 10.19 -25.29 1.00
CA ILE A 278 9.95 -24.83 2.37
C ILE A 278 11.08 -25.33 3.29
N TRP A 279 11.37 -26.64 3.26
CA TRP A 279 12.47 -27.21 4.05
C TRP A 279 13.80 -26.51 3.76
N GLN A 280 14.18 -26.36 2.49
CA GLN A 280 15.44 -25.73 2.09
C GLN A 280 15.55 -24.29 2.59
N TYR A 281 14.46 -23.52 2.51
CA TYR A 281 14.42 -22.16 3.03
C TYR A 281 14.71 -22.13 4.54
N PHE A 282 14.01 -22.95 5.32
CA PHE A 282 14.15 -22.96 6.77
C PHE A 282 15.45 -23.61 7.25
N GLU A 283 15.95 -24.64 6.58
CA GLU A 283 17.25 -25.24 6.89
C GLU A 283 18.39 -24.22 6.70
N GLY A 284 18.36 -23.48 5.59
CA GLY A 284 19.34 -22.41 5.36
C GLY A 284 19.28 -21.30 6.42
N LEU A 285 18.08 -20.99 6.92
CA LEU A 285 17.92 -20.05 8.03
C LEU A 285 18.37 -20.66 9.37
N ALA A 286 18.20 -21.96 9.59
CA ALA A 286 18.66 -22.63 10.81
C ALA A 286 20.19 -22.52 10.93
N GLU A 287 20.93 -22.74 9.84
CA GLU A 287 22.39 -22.60 9.80
C GLU A 287 22.82 -21.15 10.11
N LEU A 288 22.16 -20.16 9.49
CA LEU A 288 22.49 -18.74 9.66
C LEU A 288 22.07 -18.18 11.04
N SER A 289 20.98 -18.66 11.62
CA SER A 289 20.42 -18.18 12.90
C SER A 289 21.38 -18.36 14.07
N GLN A 290 22.28 -19.35 14.00
CA GLN A 290 23.32 -19.58 15.01
C GLN A 290 24.25 -18.37 15.17
N THR A 291 24.36 -17.52 14.14
CA THR A 291 25.27 -16.36 14.10
C THR A 291 24.55 -15.01 14.16
N ASP A 292 23.33 -14.91 13.64
CA ASP A 292 22.58 -13.65 13.55
C ASP A 292 21.10 -13.81 13.94
N LYS A 293 20.72 -13.20 15.08
CA LYS A 293 19.32 -13.15 15.56
C LYS A 293 18.34 -12.49 14.58
N ARG A 294 18.81 -11.68 13.63
CA ARG A 294 17.94 -11.09 12.59
C ARG A 294 17.36 -12.16 11.66
N VAL A 295 18.06 -13.29 11.54
CA VAL A 295 17.66 -14.44 10.72
C VAL A 295 16.46 -15.15 11.35
N ASP A 296 16.40 -15.26 12.69
CA ASP A 296 15.24 -15.81 13.39
C ASP A 296 13.97 -15.05 13.03
N ARG A 297 14.04 -13.72 12.96
CA ARG A 297 12.89 -12.90 12.55
C ARG A 297 12.44 -13.20 11.12
N ARG A 298 13.37 -13.50 10.21
CA ARG A 298 13.02 -13.91 8.84
C ARG A 298 12.35 -15.29 8.83
N ALA A 299 12.84 -16.23 9.63
CA ALA A 299 12.20 -17.54 9.78
C ALA A 299 10.79 -17.41 10.37
N MET A 300 10.63 -16.58 11.40
CA MET A 300 9.33 -16.26 11.99
C MET A 300 8.37 -15.68 10.96
N LEU A 301 8.79 -14.69 10.16
CA LEU A 301 7.96 -14.12 9.10
C LEU A 301 7.62 -15.16 8.02
N GLY A 302 8.57 -16.01 7.63
CA GLY A 302 8.33 -17.12 6.71
C GLY A 302 7.28 -18.10 7.23
N LEU A 303 7.31 -18.44 8.53
CA LEU A 303 6.32 -19.30 9.17
C LEU A 303 4.94 -18.62 9.23
N GLN A 304 4.89 -17.35 9.60
CA GLN A 304 3.66 -16.57 9.60
C GLN A 304 3.03 -16.50 8.21
N SER A 305 3.85 -16.27 7.18
CA SER A 305 3.41 -16.27 5.78
C SER A 305 2.94 -17.66 5.34
N LEU A 306 3.65 -18.72 5.72
CA LEU A 306 3.25 -20.10 5.43
C LEU A 306 1.84 -20.41 5.99
N LEU A 307 1.51 -19.94 7.19
CA LEU A 307 0.18 -20.10 7.80
C LEU A 307 -0.89 -19.23 7.13
N ALA A 308 -0.53 -18.02 6.70
CA ALA A 308 -1.47 -17.07 6.13
C ALA A 308 -1.97 -17.50 4.74
N ILE A 309 -1.14 -18.19 3.95
CA ILE A 309 -1.46 -18.61 2.57
C ILE A 309 -2.69 -19.53 2.52
N PRO A 310 -2.78 -20.64 3.27
CA PRO A 310 -3.99 -21.45 3.29
C PRO A 310 -5.22 -20.69 3.80
N ILE A 311 -5.05 -19.80 4.79
CA ILE A 311 -6.16 -18.99 5.32
C ILE A 311 -6.70 -18.04 4.23
N TYR A 312 -5.81 -17.52 3.38
CA TYR A 312 -6.17 -16.69 2.24
C TYR A 312 -6.87 -17.49 1.14
N HIS A 313 -6.28 -18.61 0.71
CA HIS A 313 -6.75 -19.33 -0.48
C HIS A 313 -7.84 -20.38 -0.24
N CYS A 314 -7.96 -20.94 0.96
CA CYS A 314 -9.02 -21.92 1.29
C CYS A 314 -10.34 -21.21 1.60
N GLN A 315 -10.78 -20.37 0.67
CA GLN A 315 -12.01 -19.62 0.74
C GLN A 315 -12.85 -19.93 -0.49
N ALA A 316 -14.17 -19.92 -0.31
CA ALA A 316 -15.12 -20.24 -1.36
C ALA A 316 -14.95 -19.41 -2.65
N LYS A 317 -14.50 -18.16 -2.49
CA LYS A 317 -14.41 -17.18 -3.56
C LYS A 317 -13.36 -17.45 -4.63
N ASP A 318 -12.21 -18.01 -4.23
CA ASP A 318 -11.08 -18.25 -5.14
C ASP A 318 -11.43 -19.26 -6.25
N PHE A 319 -12.55 -19.95 -6.10
CA PHE A 319 -13.05 -20.93 -7.06
C PHE A 319 -14.26 -20.45 -7.86
N ILE A 320 -14.76 -19.25 -7.63
CA ILE A 320 -15.94 -18.75 -8.34
C ILE A 320 -15.62 -18.55 -9.82
N GLU A 321 -14.49 -17.93 -10.15
CA GLU A 321 -14.07 -17.74 -11.54
C GLU A 321 -13.86 -19.08 -12.24
N LEU A 322 -13.20 -20.03 -11.56
CA LEU A 322 -13.02 -21.38 -12.09
C LEU A 322 -14.36 -22.08 -12.31
N ARG A 323 -15.32 -21.92 -11.38
CA ARG A 323 -16.68 -22.44 -11.51
C ARG A 323 -17.39 -21.81 -12.72
N GLN A 324 -17.31 -20.49 -12.89
CA GLN A 324 -17.94 -19.79 -14.02
C GLN A 324 -17.34 -20.21 -15.36
N LEU A 325 -16.01 -20.32 -15.44
CA LEU A 325 -15.32 -20.82 -16.63
C LEU A 325 -15.74 -22.26 -16.94
N LEU A 326 -15.81 -23.13 -15.94
CA LEU A 326 -16.26 -24.51 -16.12
C LEU A 326 -17.72 -24.57 -16.57
N LEU A 327 -18.61 -23.77 -15.97
CA LEU A 327 -20.01 -23.67 -16.41
C LEU A 327 -20.12 -23.27 -17.88
N ALA A 328 -19.36 -22.25 -18.32
CA ALA A 328 -19.34 -21.83 -19.71
C ALA A 328 -18.82 -22.93 -20.67
N GLN A 329 -17.99 -23.87 -20.20
CA GLN A 329 -17.50 -24.99 -21.00
C GLN A 329 -18.43 -26.22 -20.95
N VAL A 330 -19.14 -26.43 -19.84
CA VAL A 330 -20.13 -27.51 -19.66
C VAL A 330 -21.21 -27.43 -20.72
N ASP A 331 -21.68 -26.22 -21.04
CA ASP A 331 -22.74 -26.01 -22.04
C ASP A 331 -22.24 -26.24 -23.48
N ASN A 332 -20.93 -26.25 -23.71
CA ASN A 332 -20.31 -26.30 -25.04
C ASN A 332 -19.68 -27.66 -25.38
N SER A 333 -19.57 -28.60 -24.43
CA SER A 333 -18.89 -29.88 -24.66
C SER A 333 -19.53 -31.07 -23.92
N PRO A 334 -19.88 -32.17 -24.63
CA PRO A 334 -20.49 -33.35 -24.03
C PRO A 334 -19.57 -34.10 -23.06
N ILE A 335 -18.24 -33.89 -23.15
CA ILE A 335 -17.26 -34.47 -22.21
C ILE A 335 -17.34 -33.78 -20.84
N PHE A 336 -17.65 -32.48 -20.83
CA PHE A 336 -17.80 -31.69 -19.60
C PHE A 336 -19.22 -31.77 -19.03
N GLU A 337 -20.21 -32.26 -19.78
CA GLU A 337 -21.59 -32.32 -19.31
C GLU A 337 -21.79 -33.16 -18.05
N THR A 338 -21.13 -34.32 -17.93
CA THR A 338 -21.25 -35.19 -16.74
C THR A 338 -20.19 -34.88 -15.69
N LEU A 339 -18.91 -34.98 -16.05
CA LEU A 339 -17.80 -34.77 -15.10
C LEU A 339 -17.65 -33.30 -14.70
N GLY A 340 -17.89 -32.36 -15.62
CA GLY A 340 -17.80 -30.93 -15.35
C GLY A 340 -18.90 -30.46 -14.41
N ARG A 341 -20.12 -30.98 -14.50
CA ARG A 341 -21.20 -30.69 -13.52
C ARG A 341 -20.87 -31.19 -12.13
N ASP A 342 -20.36 -32.41 -12.01
CA ASP A 342 -19.95 -32.96 -10.71
C ASP A 342 -18.85 -32.10 -10.07
N ILE A 343 -17.86 -31.66 -10.86
CA ILE A 343 -16.79 -30.77 -10.39
C ILE A 343 -17.34 -29.37 -10.04
N VAL A 344 -18.22 -28.81 -10.88
CA VAL A 344 -18.87 -27.51 -10.63
C VAL A 344 -19.66 -27.53 -9.32
N ASN A 345 -20.33 -28.64 -9.03
CA ASN A 345 -21.10 -28.83 -7.80
C ASN A 345 -20.23 -28.98 -6.55
N LEU A 346 -18.93 -29.30 -6.69
CA LEU A 346 -17.98 -29.27 -5.57
C LEU A 346 -17.63 -27.84 -5.15
N PHE A 347 -17.72 -26.88 -6.06
CA PHE A 347 -17.46 -25.49 -5.72
C PHE A 347 -18.67 -24.90 -4.99
N PRO A 348 -18.45 -24.09 -3.94
CA PRO A 348 -19.53 -23.35 -3.32
C PRO A 348 -20.13 -22.32 -4.27
N VAL A 349 -21.40 -21.96 -4.05
CA VAL A 349 -22.04 -20.79 -4.67
C VAL A 349 -21.88 -19.63 -3.70
N VAL A 350 -21.32 -18.52 -4.17
CA VAL A 350 -21.17 -17.29 -3.39
C VAL A 350 -21.59 -16.14 -4.28
N GLU A 351 -22.39 -15.24 -3.73
CA GLU A 351 -22.82 -14.02 -4.41
C GLU A 351 -21.81 -12.89 -4.17
N PRO A 352 -21.60 -11.99 -5.15
CA PRO A 352 -20.73 -10.85 -4.97
C PRO A 352 -21.33 -9.89 -3.95
N ASP A 353 -20.52 -9.51 -2.96
CA ASP A 353 -20.94 -8.77 -1.77
C ASP A 353 -20.28 -7.39 -1.63
N THR A 354 -19.26 -7.11 -2.45
CA THR A 354 -18.45 -5.90 -2.35
C THR A 354 -18.74 -4.96 -3.51
N ASP A 355 -19.07 -3.71 -3.22
CA ASP A 355 -19.31 -2.72 -4.26
C ASP A 355 -17.99 -2.05 -4.70
N ILE A 356 -17.79 -1.99 -6.02
CA ILE A 356 -16.57 -1.50 -6.66
C ILE A 356 -16.86 -0.21 -7.41
N TYR A 357 -16.03 0.80 -7.17
CA TYR A 357 -16.19 2.15 -7.72
C TYR A 357 -14.89 2.62 -8.39
N PRO A 358 -14.98 3.37 -9.50
CA PRO A 358 -13.85 4.15 -10.00
C PRO A 358 -13.51 5.24 -8.98
N ALA A 359 -12.22 5.44 -8.73
CA ALA A 359 -11.72 6.44 -7.82
C ALA A 359 -10.74 7.40 -8.51
N VAL A 360 -10.62 8.60 -7.96
CA VAL A 360 -9.68 9.64 -8.40
C VAL A 360 -8.73 9.93 -7.26
N MET A 361 -7.43 9.93 -7.58
CA MET A 361 -6.39 10.35 -6.65
C MET A 361 -6.31 11.88 -6.61
N ARG A 362 -6.28 12.45 -5.40
CA ARG A 362 -5.96 13.86 -5.15
C ARG A 362 -4.92 13.93 -4.04
N TYR A 363 -3.98 14.85 -4.14
CA TYR A 363 -3.01 15.06 -3.07
C TYR A 363 -3.54 16.09 -2.07
N THR A 364 -3.44 15.79 -0.78
CA THR A 364 -3.58 16.78 0.29
C THR A 364 -2.24 17.01 0.95
N LEU A 365 -1.93 18.28 1.19
CA LEU A 365 -0.73 18.66 1.94
C LEU A 365 -1.08 18.66 3.42
N GLU A 366 -0.57 17.67 4.15
CA GLU A 366 -0.61 17.65 5.60
C GLU A 366 0.56 18.48 6.12
N VAL A 367 0.25 19.70 6.59
CA VAL A 367 1.22 20.61 7.20
C VAL A 367 1.21 20.34 8.70
N GLY A 368 2.31 19.80 9.22
CA GLY A 368 2.48 19.59 10.65
C GLY A 368 2.57 20.91 11.41
N HIS A 369 2.21 20.86 12.69
CA HIS A 369 2.20 22.02 13.59
C HIS A 369 3.56 22.73 13.62
N GLY A 370 4.68 21.99 13.57
CA GLY A 370 6.03 22.55 13.55
C GLY A 370 6.28 23.43 12.33
N SER A 371 5.95 22.93 11.13
CA SER A 371 6.06 23.69 9.87
C SER A 371 5.16 24.91 9.87
N LEU A 372 3.93 24.78 10.39
CA LEU A 372 2.99 25.90 10.51
C LEU A 372 3.54 26.99 11.45
N ILE A 373 4.07 26.61 12.62
CA ILE A 373 4.69 27.54 13.57
C ILE A 373 5.91 28.22 12.94
N ALA A 374 6.79 27.45 12.27
CA ALA A 374 7.95 28.00 11.59
C ALA A 374 7.55 29.02 10.52
N TYR A 375 6.51 28.72 9.73
CA TYR A 375 5.97 29.63 8.73
C TYR A 375 5.41 30.92 9.37
N ILE A 376 4.65 30.80 10.45
CA ILE A 376 4.12 31.95 11.20
C ILE A 376 5.25 32.82 11.74
N VAL A 377 6.29 32.23 12.33
CA VAL A 377 7.45 32.95 12.89
C VAL A 377 8.24 33.64 11.77
N LEU A 378 8.55 32.95 10.68
CA LEU A 378 9.28 33.53 9.56
C LEU A 378 8.50 34.67 8.91
N ALA A 379 7.20 34.49 8.68
CA ALA A 379 6.34 35.54 8.15
C ALA A 379 6.26 36.75 9.11
N GLY A 380 6.12 36.49 10.41
CA GLY A 380 6.08 37.53 11.45
C GLY A 380 7.39 38.32 11.58
N VAL A 381 8.54 37.63 11.56
CA VAL A 381 9.86 38.27 11.60
C VAL A 381 10.11 39.07 10.33
N THR A 382 9.80 38.51 9.16
CA THR A 382 9.96 39.23 7.87
C THR A 382 9.10 40.48 7.85
N LEU A 383 7.83 40.39 8.28
CA LEU A 383 6.93 41.53 8.36
C LEU A 383 7.44 42.58 9.36
N SER A 384 7.97 42.15 10.52
CA SER A 384 8.58 43.05 11.51
C SER A 384 9.82 43.76 10.95
N LEU A 385 10.69 43.04 10.24
CA LEU A 385 11.86 43.62 9.57
C LEU A 385 11.44 44.62 8.49
N CYS A 386 10.40 44.33 7.70
CA CYS A 386 9.84 45.27 6.73
C CYS A 386 9.29 46.53 7.41
N LEU A 387 8.60 46.40 8.53
CA LEU A 387 8.10 47.55 9.30
C LEU A 387 9.24 48.40 9.87
N VAL A 388 10.28 47.75 10.42
CA VAL A 388 11.48 48.46 10.92
C VAL A 388 12.21 49.17 9.78
N ALA A 389 12.41 48.51 8.64
CA ALA A 389 13.02 49.10 7.46
C ALA A 389 12.21 50.30 6.94
N ASN A 390 10.87 50.21 6.91
CA ASN A 390 10.01 51.33 6.54
C ASN A 390 10.10 52.49 7.55
N ALA A 391 10.12 52.18 8.85
CA ALA A 391 10.24 53.20 9.90
C ALA A 391 11.60 53.91 9.84
N THR A 392 12.70 53.17 9.66
CA THR A 392 14.05 53.75 9.55
C THR A 392 14.20 54.57 8.26
N ALA A 393 13.71 54.05 7.13
CA ALA A 393 13.67 54.79 5.88
C ALA A 393 12.94 56.13 6.06
N SER A 394 11.77 56.13 6.71
CA SER A 394 10.97 57.34 6.96
C SER A 394 11.69 58.42 7.79
N ILE A 395 12.62 58.03 8.67
CA ILE A 395 13.33 58.95 9.57
C ILE A 395 14.63 59.47 8.96
N THR A 396 15.31 58.66 8.13
CA THR A 396 16.58 59.03 7.48
C THR A 396 16.41 60.12 6.42
N ASP A 397 17.43 60.95 6.23
CA ASP A 397 17.40 62.06 5.25
C ASP A 397 17.27 61.56 3.80
N VAL A 398 17.69 60.33 3.50
CA VAL A 398 17.44 59.67 2.22
C VAL A 398 15.95 59.42 2.01
N GLY A 399 15.21 58.97 3.03
CA GLY A 399 13.75 58.83 2.92
C GLY A 399 13.01 60.18 2.89
N LYS A 400 13.60 61.25 3.45
CA LYS A 400 13.08 62.61 3.25
C LYS A 400 13.16 63.07 1.79
N ALA A 401 14.16 62.59 1.03
CA ALA A 401 14.25 62.81 -0.41
C ALA A 401 13.17 62.03 -1.20
N PHE A 402 12.64 60.94 -0.62
CA PHE A 402 11.54 60.14 -1.17
C PHE A 402 10.17 60.47 -0.54
N ARG A 403 9.98 61.68 0.01
CA ARG A 403 8.72 62.12 0.65
C ARG A 403 7.45 62.03 -0.21
N HIS A 404 7.60 61.80 -1.52
CA HIS A 404 6.48 61.56 -2.42
C HIS A 404 5.98 60.12 -2.45
N MET A 405 6.71 59.15 -1.88
CA MET A 405 6.21 57.78 -1.73
C MET A 405 5.35 57.67 -0.47
N GLY A 406 4.05 57.47 -0.64
CA GLY A 406 3.10 57.23 0.43
C GLY A 406 3.29 55.84 1.04
N ALA A 407 2.50 55.50 2.06
CA ALA A 407 2.58 54.22 2.78
C ALA A 407 2.43 52.97 1.88
N PHE A 408 2.00 53.16 0.63
CA PHE A 408 1.89 52.12 -0.39
C PHE A 408 2.77 52.51 -1.60
N PRO A 409 4.06 52.15 -1.62
CA PRO A 409 5.00 52.59 -2.66
C PRO A 409 4.52 52.26 -4.08
N LEU A 410 3.85 51.11 -4.27
CA LEU A 410 3.21 50.74 -5.54
C LEU A 410 2.10 51.71 -5.98
N LEU A 411 1.24 52.15 -5.06
CA LEU A 411 0.17 53.10 -5.35
C LEU A 411 0.74 54.50 -5.64
N THR A 412 1.76 54.92 -4.90
CA THR A 412 2.41 56.20 -5.17
C THR A 412 3.23 56.21 -6.45
N GLN A 413 3.86 55.09 -6.81
CA GLN A 413 4.51 54.93 -8.11
C GLN A 413 3.49 55.00 -9.26
N ILE A 414 2.27 54.49 -9.07
CA ILE A 414 1.17 54.66 -10.04
C ILE A 414 0.70 56.11 -10.12
N CYS A 415 0.74 56.88 -9.02
CA CYS A 415 0.39 58.29 -9.01
C CYS A 415 1.48 59.20 -9.62
N ASP A 416 2.76 58.83 -9.49
CA ASP A 416 3.90 59.61 -9.98
C ASP A 416 4.34 59.23 -11.41
N CYS A 417 3.90 58.07 -11.92
CA CYS A 417 4.09 57.71 -13.32
C CYS A 417 3.01 58.29 -14.22
N GLU A 418 3.41 58.77 -15.40
CA GLU A 418 2.45 59.11 -16.44
C GLU A 418 1.85 57.83 -17.01
N ILE A 419 0.59 57.59 -16.64
CA ILE A 419 -0.19 56.49 -17.17
C ILE A 419 -0.71 56.91 -18.54
N LEU A 420 -0.27 56.19 -19.57
CA LEU A 420 -0.73 56.37 -20.95
C LEU A 420 -1.68 55.20 -21.28
N TYR A 421 -2.79 55.51 -21.94
CA TYR A 421 -3.57 54.49 -22.64
C TYR A 421 -2.70 53.85 -23.74
N GLY A 422 -3.05 52.63 -24.18
CA GLY A 422 -2.33 51.94 -25.27
C GLY A 422 -2.21 52.73 -26.59
N ASN A 423 -2.98 53.81 -26.76
CA ASN A 423 -2.90 54.75 -27.87
C ASN A 423 -1.98 55.97 -27.62
N GLY A 424 -1.22 55.99 -26.51
CA GLY A 424 -0.30 57.06 -26.15
C GLY A 424 -0.94 58.33 -25.55
N ARG A 425 -2.25 58.34 -25.27
CA ARG A 425 -2.91 59.49 -24.60
C ARG A 425 -2.79 59.40 -23.08
N ARG A 426 -2.46 60.52 -22.41
CA ARG A 426 -2.41 60.61 -20.95
C ARG A 426 -3.78 60.34 -20.32
N VAL A 427 -3.80 59.49 -19.30
CA VAL A 427 -4.98 59.26 -18.46
C VAL A 427 -5.04 60.39 -17.42
N PRO A 428 -6.09 61.22 -17.38
CA PRO A 428 -6.20 62.26 -16.35
C PRO A 428 -6.40 61.61 -14.97
N LEU A 429 -5.49 61.90 -14.02
CA LEU A 429 -5.45 61.29 -12.68
C LEU A 429 -6.77 61.41 -11.92
N GLY A 430 -7.46 62.56 -12.04
CA GLY A 430 -8.74 62.80 -11.39
C GLY A 430 -9.79 61.75 -11.77
N HIS A 431 -9.78 61.30 -13.03
CA HIS A 431 -10.73 60.32 -13.52
C HIS A 431 -10.44 58.90 -12.99
N PHE A 432 -9.18 58.59 -12.69
CA PHE A 432 -8.79 57.28 -12.13
C PHE A 432 -9.10 57.18 -10.63
N CYS A 433 -8.90 58.28 -9.90
CA CYS A 433 -9.22 58.39 -8.47
C CYS A 433 -10.72 58.34 -8.16
N GLU A 434 -11.59 58.67 -9.12
CA GLU A 434 -13.04 58.59 -8.98
C GLU A 434 -13.63 57.19 -9.28
N MET A 435 -12.85 56.27 -9.87
CA MET A 435 -13.33 54.92 -10.21
C MET A 435 -13.47 54.04 -8.95
N LYS A 436 -14.46 53.15 -8.94
CA LYS A 436 -14.60 52.11 -7.89
C LYS A 436 -13.45 51.09 -7.99
N ALA A 437 -13.02 50.51 -6.88
CA ALA A 437 -11.84 49.64 -6.80
C ALA A 437 -11.81 48.50 -7.85
N GLY A 438 -12.94 47.83 -8.11
CA GLY A 438 -13.02 46.78 -9.12
C GLY A 438 -12.85 47.26 -10.58
N GLN A 439 -13.25 48.50 -10.88
CA GLN A 439 -13.05 49.11 -12.20
C GLN A 439 -11.60 49.55 -12.42
N ARG A 440 -10.88 49.91 -11.34
CA ARG A 440 -9.46 50.29 -11.43
C ARG A 440 -8.60 49.13 -11.88
N LEU A 441 -8.84 47.93 -11.35
CA LEU A 441 -8.07 46.72 -11.70
C LEU A 441 -8.26 46.31 -13.16
N SER A 442 -9.50 46.31 -13.66
CA SER A 442 -9.81 45.98 -15.06
C SER A 442 -9.28 47.02 -16.06
N LYS A 443 -9.18 48.29 -15.67
CA LYS A 443 -8.62 49.33 -16.56
C LYS A 443 -7.09 49.39 -16.49
N ALA A 444 -6.50 49.09 -15.33
CA ALA A 444 -5.06 49.04 -15.13
C ALA A 444 -4.37 47.97 -16.01
N SER A 445 -5.06 46.87 -16.34
CA SER A 445 -4.52 45.84 -17.26
C SER A 445 -4.33 46.32 -18.70
N HIS A 446 -4.88 47.48 -19.08
CA HIS A 446 -4.76 48.05 -20.42
C HIS A 446 -3.90 49.32 -20.47
N MET A 447 -3.17 49.60 -19.40
CA MET A 447 -2.36 50.81 -19.25
C MET A 447 -0.88 50.46 -19.29
N HIS A 448 -0.09 51.31 -19.94
CA HIS A 448 1.37 51.20 -19.94
C HIS A 448 1.96 52.36 -19.12
N SER A 449 2.86 52.05 -18.20
CA SER A 449 3.59 53.07 -17.43
C SER A 449 4.84 53.47 -18.20
N LYS A 450 4.98 54.77 -18.50
CA LYS A 450 6.25 55.35 -18.95
C LYS A 450 6.83 56.19 -17.81
N LEU A 451 8.09 55.96 -17.45
CA LEU A 451 8.79 56.83 -16.51
C LEU A 451 8.81 58.24 -17.10
N ALA A 452 8.31 59.23 -16.35
CA ALA A 452 8.31 60.63 -16.77
C ALA A 452 9.76 61.06 -17.02
N GLY A 453 10.14 61.19 -18.29
CA GLY A 453 11.45 61.66 -18.67
C GLY A 453 11.58 63.10 -18.21
N GLY A 454 12.40 63.35 -17.20
CA GLY A 454 12.85 64.71 -16.91
C GLY A 454 13.53 65.25 -18.17
N GLU A 455 13.07 66.40 -18.67
CA GLU A 455 13.82 67.17 -19.65
C GLU A 455 15.17 67.53 -19.03
N ALA A 456 16.20 66.75 -19.34
CA ALA A 456 17.57 67.11 -19.06
C ALA A 456 17.91 68.31 -19.95
N GLN A 457 18.01 69.50 -19.35
CA GLN A 457 18.70 70.62 -19.98
C GLN A 457 20.10 70.16 -20.40
N VAL A 458 20.33 70.15 -21.71
CA VAL A 458 21.60 69.81 -22.33
C VAL A 458 22.60 70.94 -22.03
N THR A 459 23.40 70.79 -21.00
CA THR A 459 24.69 71.52 -20.88
C THR A 459 25.77 70.81 -21.70
N PRO A 460 26.63 71.54 -22.44
CA PRO A 460 27.55 70.94 -23.39
C PRO A 460 28.74 70.23 -22.72
N ALA A 461 28.91 68.97 -23.12
CA ALA A 461 30.10 68.13 -23.26
C ALA A 461 31.32 68.34 -22.32
N GLY A 462 31.57 67.31 -21.50
CA GLY A 462 32.91 66.87 -21.10
C GLY A 462 33.08 65.38 -21.41
N PRO A 463 34.26 64.89 -21.84
CA PRO A 463 34.38 63.55 -22.42
C PRO A 463 34.54 62.49 -21.33
N ARG A 464 33.49 61.72 -21.03
CA ARG A 464 33.62 60.48 -20.26
C ARG A 464 32.69 59.36 -20.73
N ARG A 465 33.36 58.28 -21.15
CA ARG A 465 33.03 56.85 -21.13
C ARG A 465 31.55 56.44 -21.29
N SER A 466 31.32 55.77 -22.40
CA SER A 466 30.20 54.87 -22.69
C SER A 466 29.86 53.94 -21.51
N VAL A 467 28.68 54.13 -20.94
CA VAL A 467 27.99 53.14 -20.09
C VAL A 467 26.71 52.73 -20.81
N ASN A 468 26.47 51.43 -20.78
CA ASN A 468 25.48 50.72 -21.59
C ASN A 468 24.06 51.28 -21.47
N ARG A 469 23.41 51.29 -22.64
CA ARG A 469 21.98 51.53 -22.89
C ARG A 469 21.17 50.57 -22.00
N ILE A 470 20.33 51.12 -21.12
CA ILE A 470 19.33 50.35 -20.39
C ILE A 470 18.22 50.00 -21.38
N GLU A 471 18.04 48.71 -21.64
CA GLU A 471 16.90 48.19 -22.41
C GLU A 471 15.59 48.46 -21.65
N GLU A 472 14.58 48.93 -22.37
CA GLU A 472 13.20 49.03 -21.90
C GLU A 472 12.69 47.63 -21.51
N GLN A 473 12.54 47.37 -20.21
CA GLN A 473 11.80 46.19 -19.75
C GLN A 473 10.30 46.49 -19.79
N VAL A 474 9.63 45.94 -20.81
CA VAL A 474 8.16 45.86 -20.87
C VAL A 474 7.73 44.66 -20.02
N LEU A 475 7.15 44.92 -18.84
CA LEU A 475 6.49 43.90 -18.02
C LEU A 475 5.07 43.70 -18.55
N GLU A 476 4.87 42.65 -19.35
CA GLU A 476 3.54 42.21 -19.81
C GLU A 476 2.91 41.33 -18.72
N VAL A 477 1.93 41.86 -17.98
CA VAL A 477 1.13 41.08 -17.02
C VAL A 477 -0.04 40.47 -17.78
N ARG A 478 0.01 39.16 -18.05
CA ARG A 478 -1.11 38.41 -18.61
C ARG A 478 -1.99 37.83 -17.49
N PRO A 479 -3.32 37.81 -17.65
CA PRO A 479 -4.25 37.22 -16.69
C PRO A 479 -4.11 35.70 -16.57
#